data_AF-A0A0K0GDC4-F1
#
_entry.id   AF-A0A0K0GDC4-F1
#
_cell.length_a   1.000
_cell.length_b   1.000
_cell.length_c   1.000
_cell.angle_alpha   90.00
_cell.angle_beta   90.00
_cell.angle_gamma   90.00
#
_symmetry.space_group_name_H-M   'P 1'
#
loop_
_entity.id
_entity.type
_entity.pdbx_description
1 polymer ?
#
loop_
_entity_poly.entity_id
_entity_poly.type
_entity_poly.pdbx_seq_one_letter_code
_entity_poly.pdbx_strand_id
1 'polypeptide(L)' 'MKKELEQIILHSLAKKYQNQSDDKLRVLATILSWMIYGASLDWKENSSKSSEEYLEETSLSIRQLLKNEIS' A
#
# COMPACT_ATOMS: atom_id res chain seq x y z
N MET A 1 11.16 2.53 9.00
CA MET A 1 10.33 2.78 7.80
C MET A 1 9.24 1.73 7.55
N LYS A 2 9.49 0.54 6.95
CA LYS A 2 8.41 -0.43 6.63
C LYS A 2 7.57 -0.87 7.83
N LYS A 3 8.22 -1.21 8.95
CA LYS A 3 7.53 -1.62 10.19
C LYS A 3 6.65 -0.50 10.77
N GLU A 4 7.14 0.74 10.77
CA GLU A 4 6.35 1.89 11.24
C GLU A 4 5.15 2.15 10.33
N LEU A 5 5.37 2.06 9.01
CA LEU A 5 4.31 2.20 8.02
C LEU A 5 3.22 1.13 8.20
N GLU A 6 3.61 -0.12 8.45
CA GLU A 6 2.68 -1.20 8.76
C GLU A 6 1.83 -0.88 9.99
N GLN A 7 2.43 -0.35 11.07
CA GLN A 7 1.70 0.02 12.29
C GLN A 7 0.71 1.17 12.04
N ILE A 8 1.13 2.19 11.28
CA ILE A 8 0.26 3.33 10.92
C ILE A 8 -0.94 2.87 10.07
N ILE A 9 -0.68 1.98 9.10
CA ILE A 9 -1.73 1.42 8.25
C ILE A 9 -2.67 0.54 9.09
N LEU A 10 -2.14 -0.32 9.95
CA LEU A 10 -2.93 -1.18 10.83
C LEU A 10 -3.85 -0.36 11.73
N HIS A 11 -3.32 0.69 12.37
CA HIS A 11 -4.11 1.58 13.22
C HIS A 11 -5.24 2.26 12.42
N SER A 12 -4.94 2.70 11.20
CA SER A 12 -5.92 3.33 10.31
C SER A 12 -7.01 2.34 9.85
N LEU A 13 -6.63 1.11 9.54
CA LEU A 13 -7.54 0.03 9.14
C LEU A 13 -8.46 -0.39 10.30
N ALA A 14 -7.91 -0.54 11.51
CA ALA A 14 -8.68 -0.88 12.71
C ALA A 14 -9.73 0.19 13.04
N LYS A 15 -9.38 1.47 12.90
CA LYS A 15 -10.33 2.58 13.08
C LYS A 15 -11.47 2.55 12.06
N LYS A 16 -11.16 2.18 10.80
CA LYS A 16 -12.13 2.20 9.69
C LYS A 16 -13.01 0.94 9.63
N TYR A 17 -12.48 -0.21 10.01
CA TYR A 17 -13.13 -1.51 9.85
C TYR A 17 -13.30 -2.24 11.18
N GLN A 18 -14.02 -1.62 12.10
CA GLN A 18 -14.22 -2.11 13.48
C GLN A 18 -14.84 -3.52 13.57
N ASN A 19 -15.52 -3.97 12.52
CA ASN A 19 -16.20 -5.27 12.46
C ASN A 19 -15.38 -6.37 11.75
N GLN A 20 -14.15 -6.08 11.32
CA GLN A 20 -13.27 -7.06 10.68
C GLN A 20 -12.34 -7.70 11.69
N SER A 21 -11.97 -8.96 11.47
CA SER A 21 -11.02 -9.67 12.34
C SER A 21 -9.64 -9.03 12.29
N ASP A 22 -8.99 -8.90 13.45
CA ASP A 22 -7.64 -8.35 13.61
C ASP A 22 -6.61 -9.01 12.67
N ASP A 23 -6.70 -10.32 12.45
CA ASP A 23 -5.80 -11.03 11.54
C ASP A 23 -5.90 -10.58 10.08
N LYS A 24 -7.11 -10.32 9.59
CA LYS A 24 -7.33 -9.78 8.23
C LYS A 24 -6.74 -8.38 8.10
N LEU A 25 -6.96 -7.53 9.11
CA LEU A 25 -6.44 -6.16 9.10
C LEU A 25 -4.91 -6.14 9.18
N ARG A 26 -4.32 -7.04 9.98
CA ARG A 26 -2.86 -7.24 10.06
C ARG A 26 -2.29 -7.67 8.71
N VAL A 27 -2.87 -8.67 8.06
CA VAL A 27 -2.43 -9.14 6.74
C VAL A 27 -2.51 -8.01 5.70
N LEU A 28 -3.62 -7.26 5.69
CA LEU A 28 -3.76 -6.09 4.79
C LEU A 28 -2.70 -5.02 5.06
N ALA A 29 -2.42 -4.70 6.33
CA ALA A 29 -1.38 -3.76 6.69
C ALA A 29 0.02 -4.24 6.25
N THR A 30 0.30 -5.53 6.42
CA THR A 30 1.53 -6.15 5.95
C THR A 30 1.67 -6.03 4.42
N ILE A 31 0.62 -6.35 3.65
CA ILE A 31 0.63 -6.25 2.18
C ILE A 31 0.86 -4.80 1.74
N LEU A 32 0.08 -3.86 2.27
CA LEU A 32 0.17 -2.45 1.87
C LEU A 32 1.54 -1.84 2.20
N SER A 33 2.10 -2.17 3.36
CA SER A 33 3.44 -1.69 3.74
C SER A 33 4.54 -2.28 2.84
N TRP A 34 4.39 -3.51 2.36
CA TRP A 34 5.30 -4.09 1.36
C TRP A 34 5.17 -3.43 -0.01
N MET A 35 3.95 -3.16 -0.48
CA MET A 35 3.73 -2.50 -1.77
C MET A 35 4.35 -1.11 -1.80
N ILE A 36 4.14 -0.31 -0.76
CA ILE A 36 4.72 1.04 -0.67
C ILE A 36 6.24 0.98 -0.58
N TYR A 37 6.78 0.05 0.22
CA TYR A 37 8.22 -0.11 0.34
C TYR A 37 8.87 -0.55 -0.97
N GLY A 38 8.28 -1.53 -1.67
CA GLY A 38 8.74 -1.99 -2.98
C GLY A 38 8.70 -0.89 -4.03
N ALA A 39 7.60 -0.13 -4.11
CA ALA A 39 7.47 1.02 -5.00
C ALA A 39 8.52 2.10 -4.71
N SER A 40 8.86 2.31 -3.43
CA SER A 40 9.91 3.27 -3.03
C SER A 40 11.31 2.82 -3.45
N LEU A 41 11.59 1.52 -3.40
CA LEU A 41 12.86 0.95 -3.88
C LEU A 41 12.94 1.04 -5.41
N ASP A 42 11.88 0.64 -6.12
CA ASP A 42 11.85 0.71 -7.59
C ASP A 42 11.98 2.15 -8.08
N TRP A 43 11.26 3.10 -7.47
CA TRP A 43 11.40 4.52 -7.78
C TRP A 43 12.85 4.98 -7.66
N LYS A 44 13.52 4.62 -6.56
CA LYS A 44 14.90 5.03 -6.28
C LYS A 44 15.90 4.44 -7.28
N GLU A 45 15.66 3.22 -7.75
CA GLU A 45 16.60 2.49 -8.61
C GLU A 45 16.33 2.73 -10.11
N ASN A 46 15.07 2.89 -10.49
CA ASN A 46 14.63 2.75 -11.89
C ASN A 46 13.90 3.99 -12.45
N SER A 47 13.66 5.03 -11.64
CA SER A 47 12.88 6.19 -12.09
C SER A 47 13.68 7.50 -12.08
N SER A 48 13.42 8.34 -13.08
CA SER A 48 13.84 9.75 -13.11
C SER A 48 12.73 10.71 -12.66
N LYS A 49 11.54 10.20 -12.32
CA LYS A 49 10.38 10.99 -11.90
C LYS A 49 10.54 11.48 -10.46
N SER A 50 9.77 12.50 -10.09
CA SER A 50 9.61 12.82 -8.67
C SER A 50 8.94 11.66 -7.93
N SER A 51 9.14 11.59 -6.62
CA SER A 51 8.48 10.60 -5.76
C SER A 51 6.97 10.67 -5.87
N GLU A 52 6.42 11.87 -5.97
CA GLU A 52 5.00 12.17 -6.04
C GLU A 52 4.39 11.64 -7.34
N GLU A 53 5.01 11.95 -8.48
CA GLU A 53 4.55 11.49 -9.80
C GLU A 53 4.59 9.95 -9.88
N TYR A 54 5.68 9.34 -9.42
CA TYR A 54 5.82 7.89 -9.43
C TYR A 54 4.80 7.20 -8.53
N LEU A 55 4.56 7.72 -7.33
CA LEU A 55 3.56 7.16 -6.41
C LEU A 55 2.13 7.34 -6.93
N GLU A 56 1.82 8.43 -7.63
CA GLU A 56 0.52 8.66 -8.24
C GLU A 56 0.24 7.63 -9.35
N GLU A 57 1.20 7.39 -10.24
CA GLU A 57 1.11 6.36 -11.29
C GLU A 57 1.00 4.95 -10.72
N THR A 58 1.79 4.66 -9.67
CA THR A 58 1.74 3.36 -8.97
C THR A 58 0.36 3.13 -8.36
N SER A 59 -0.18 4.14 -7.66
CA SER A 59 -1.52 4.09 -7.05
C SER A 59 -2.61 3.89 -8.11
N LEU A 60 -2.51 4.55 -9.27
CA LEU A 60 -3.45 4.38 -10.37
C LEU A 60 -3.39 2.94 -10.92
N SER A 61 -2.20 2.41 -11.13
CA SER A 61 -1.98 1.06 -11.64
C SER A 61 -2.54 -0.01 -10.70
N ILE A 62 -2.29 0.13 -9.38
CA ILE A 62 -2.86 -0.76 -8.36
C ILE A 62 -4.40 -0.74 -8.40
N ARG A 63 -5.01 0.45 -8.52
CA ARG A 63 -6.47 0.57 -8.61
C ARG A 63 -7.03 -0.09 -9.85
N GLN A 64 -6.35 0.01 -10.99
CA GLN A 64 -6.77 -0.64 -12.23
C GLN A 64 -6.71 -2.15 -12.11
N LEU A 65 -5.62 -2.70 -11.56
CA LEU A 65 -5.50 -4.14 -11.30
C LEU A 65 -6.65 -4.65 -10.44
N LEU A 66 -6.94 -3.98 -9.32
CA LEU A 66 -8.04 -4.36 -8.42
C LEU A 66 -9.42 -4.27 -9.08
N LYS A 67 -9.63 -3.30 -9.98
CA LYS A 67 -10.91 -3.18 -10.72
C LYS A 67 -11.06 -4.27 -11.78
N ASN A 68 -9.97 -4.66 -12.43
CA ASN A 68 -9.99 -5.64 -13.50
C ASN A 68 -10.20 -7.08 -12.99
N GLU A 69 -9.81 -7.38 -11.74
CA GLU A 69 -10.06 -8.70 -11.13
C GLU A 69 -11.49 -8.90 -10.59
N ILE A 70 -12.28 -7.83 -10.49
CA ILE A 70 -13.66 -7.86 -9.97
C ILE A 70 -14.70 -7.84 -11.11
N SER A 71 -14.25 -7.74 -12.37
CA SER A 71 -15.11 -7.69 -13.56
C SER A 71 -15.26 -9.02 -14.29
#